data_AF-A0A8S9B2H3-F1
#
_entry.id   AF-A0A8S9B2H3-F1
#
_cell.length_a   1.000
_cell.length_b   1.000
_cell.length_c   1.000
_cell.angle_alpha   90.00
_cell.angle_beta   90.00
_cell.angle_gamma   90.00
#
_symmetry.space_group_name_H-M   'P 1'
#
loop_
_entity.id
_entity.type
_entity.pdbx_description
1 polymer ?
#
loop_
_entity_poly.entity_id
_entity_poly.type
_entity_poly.pdbx_seq_one_letter_code
_entity_poly.pdbx_strand_id
1 'polypeptide(L)'
;MVHEDQDFVVGDQDLTDFNPVGLLPQSSEDLLKTRQWLQPTKYEGISSEYNKHLASLVEGTGEWIQQTDPYQQWQRYSDYGMLWLKGVAGSGKSVIAARIAALTSAEKVPVLRFFFRQIISTNRTPLTLLRDWLSQLLDFSPWLQLQLKGLLEKRRALESMAFDELWGLLVSALSGRQRVYCIADAIDEMDLENEKFMCKLIDLGQCSK
;
A
#
# COMPACT_ATOMS: atom_id res chain seq x y z
N MET A 1 41.87 -21.14 -25.02
CA MET A 1 40.73 -20.25 -24.77
C MET A 1 40.29 -20.53 -23.35
N VAL A 2 40.60 -19.63 -22.43
CA VAL A 2 40.22 -19.74 -21.03
C VAL A 2 38.80 -19.17 -20.95
N HIS A 3 37.84 -20.00 -20.56
CA HIS A 3 36.51 -19.54 -20.20
C HIS A 3 36.64 -18.81 -18.86
N GLU A 4 36.49 -17.48 -18.87
CA GLU A 4 36.28 -16.71 -17.65
C GLU A 4 34.85 -16.96 -17.20
N ASP A 5 34.70 -17.79 -16.16
CA ASP A 5 33.50 -17.80 -15.33
C ASP A 5 33.44 -16.44 -14.63
N GLN A 6 32.62 -15.53 -15.17
CA GLN A 6 32.27 -14.31 -14.47
C GLN A 6 31.27 -14.67 -13.38
N ASP A 7 31.76 -14.76 -12.14
CA ASP A 7 30.92 -14.79 -10.96
C ASP A 7 30.09 -13.49 -10.92
N PHE A 8 28.78 -13.61 -11.19
CA PHE A 8 27.85 -12.50 -11.03
C PHE A 8 27.58 -12.30 -9.54
N VAL A 9 28.04 -11.18 -8.99
CA VAL A 9 27.66 -10.73 -7.65
C VAL A 9 26.23 -10.22 -7.72
N VAL A 10 25.28 -11.03 -7.26
CA VAL A 10 23.87 -10.64 -7.06
C VAL A 10 23.83 -9.52 -6.02
N GLY A 11 23.39 -8.33 -6.42
CA GLY A 11 23.20 -7.21 -5.52
C GLY A 11 21.92 -7.34 -4.69
N ASP A 12 21.81 -6.60 -3.59
CA ASP A 12 20.60 -6.59 -2.73
C ASP A 12 19.31 -6.22 -3.50
N GLN A 13 19.42 -5.50 -4.63
CA GLN A 13 18.30 -5.17 -5.51
C GLN A 13 17.86 -6.36 -6.38
N ASP A 14 18.78 -7.22 -6.79
CA ASP A 14 18.47 -8.42 -7.58
C ASP A 14 17.68 -9.46 -6.75
N LEU A 15 17.85 -9.44 -5.42
CA LEU A 15 17.06 -10.25 -4.49
C LEU A 15 15.62 -9.72 -4.31
N THR A 16 15.41 -8.41 -4.47
CA THR A 16 14.05 -7.82 -4.43
C THR A 16 13.24 -8.09 -5.69
N ASP A 17 13.90 -8.42 -6.80
CA ASP A 17 13.27 -8.80 -8.07
C ASP A 17 12.86 -10.27 -8.13
N PHE A 18 13.31 -11.09 -7.16
CA PHE A 18 12.97 -12.49 -7.09
C PHE A 18 11.51 -12.68 -6.64
N ASN A 19 10.58 -12.65 -7.59
CA ASN A 19 9.24 -13.18 -7.39
C ASN A 19 9.22 -14.69 -7.70
N PRO A 20 8.39 -15.49 -7.00
CA PRO A 20 8.36 -16.95 -7.16
C PRO A 20 7.98 -17.42 -8.58
N VAL A 21 7.53 -16.50 -9.44
CA VAL A 21 7.09 -16.76 -10.82
C VAL A 21 8.21 -16.47 -11.84
N GLY A 22 9.33 -15.87 -11.42
CA GLY A 22 10.46 -15.53 -12.30
C GLY A 22 10.15 -14.42 -13.32
N LEU A 23 9.16 -13.56 -13.04
CA LEU A 23 8.82 -12.45 -13.92
C LEU A 23 9.83 -11.30 -13.78
N LEU A 24 10.35 -10.81 -14.90
CA LEU A 24 11.19 -9.62 -14.88
C LEU A 24 10.35 -8.36 -14.63
N PRO A 25 10.86 -7.39 -13.87
CA PRO A 25 10.26 -6.06 -13.75
C PRO A 25 10.06 -5.41 -15.13
N GLN A 26 9.00 -4.62 -15.26
CA GLN A 26 8.77 -3.79 -16.44
C GLN A 26 9.71 -2.58 -16.45
N SER A 27 9.91 -2.00 -17.63
CA SER A 27 10.77 -0.83 -17.79
C SER A 27 10.27 0.37 -16.97
N SER A 28 11.18 1.23 -16.51
CA SER A 28 10.81 2.46 -15.77
C SER A 28 9.83 3.35 -16.55
N GLU A 29 9.94 3.39 -17.88
CA GLU A 29 9.00 4.11 -18.74
C GLU A 29 7.58 3.51 -18.68
N ASP A 30 7.46 2.18 -18.74
CA ASP A 30 6.18 1.49 -18.62
C ASP A 30 5.56 1.65 -17.23
N LEU A 31 6.39 1.66 -16.18
CA LEU A 31 5.93 1.91 -14.81
C LEU A 31 5.39 3.33 -14.65
N LEU A 32 6.05 4.33 -15.23
CA LEU A 32 5.57 5.71 -15.23
C LEU A 32 4.23 5.85 -15.96
N LYS A 33 4.10 5.24 -17.15
CA LYS A 33 2.83 5.22 -17.90
C LYS A 33 1.72 4.52 -17.11
N THR A 34 2.03 3.41 -16.45
CA THR A 34 1.09 2.66 -15.63
C THR A 34 0.62 3.47 -14.42
N ARG A 35 1.54 4.14 -13.70
CA ARG A 35 1.19 5.04 -12.59
C ARG A 35 0.33 6.22 -13.07
N GLN A 36 0.68 6.81 -14.21
CA GLN A 36 -0.12 7.89 -14.79
C GLN A 36 -1.53 7.43 -15.14
N TRP A 37 -1.67 6.21 -15.69
CA TRP A 37 -2.97 5.61 -16.00
C TRP A 37 -3.79 5.31 -14.75
N LEU A 38 -3.17 4.84 -13.65
CA LEU A 38 -3.84 4.61 -12.37
C LEU A 38 -4.39 5.89 -11.73
N GLN A 39 -3.87 7.07 -12.10
CA GLN A 39 -4.24 8.37 -11.54
C GLN A 39 -4.33 8.37 -9.99
N PRO A 40 -3.25 7.95 -9.28
CA PRO A 40 -3.27 8.00 -7.83
C PRO A 40 -3.32 9.44 -7.32
N THR A 41 -3.67 9.60 -6.06
CA THR A 41 -3.52 10.87 -5.35
C THR A 41 -2.04 11.25 -5.25
N LYS A 42 -1.77 12.51 -4.90
CA LYS A 42 -0.40 12.98 -4.62
C LYS A 42 0.09 12.48 -3.26
N TYR A 43 -0.04 11.19 -2.95
CA TYR A 43 0.24 10.59 -1.64
C TYR A 43 1.71 10.74 -1.22
N GLU A 44 2.65 10.76 -2.18
CA GLU A 44 4.08 11.02 -1.99
C GLU A 44 4.44 12.52 -1.84
N GLY A 45 3.54 13.43 -2.19
CA GLY A 45 3.84 14.87 -2.21
C GLY A 45 4.16 15.43 -0.81
N ILE A 46 5.03 16.43 -0.73
CA ILE A 46 5.41 17.10 0.53
C ILE A 46 4.17 17.61 1.31
N SER A 47 3.14 18.06 0.58
CA SER A 47 1.87 18.51 1.15
C SER A 47 0.83 17.41 1.37
N SER A 48 1.23 16.13 1.32
CA SER A 48 0.33 15.02 1.62
C SER A 48 -0.07 14.99 3.09
N GLU A 49 -1.26 14.46 3.38
CA GLU A 49 -1.74 14.34 4.76
C GLU A 49 -0.82 13.44 5.59
N TYR A 50 -0.29 12.36 5.01
CA TYR A 50 0.75 11.56 5.64
C TYR A 50 1.94 12.43 6.10
N ASN A 51 2.52 13.24 5.21
CA ASN A 51 3.67 14.08 5.54
C ASN A 51 3.32 15.18 6.55
N LYS A 52 2.11 15.76 6.48
CA LYS A 52 1.63 16.72 7.48
C LYS A 52 1.48 16.10 8.87
N HIS A 53 0.87 14.92 8.95
CA HIS A 53 0.68 14.20 10.22
C HIS A 53 2.02 13.72 10.78
N LEU A 54 2.93 13.25 9.92
CA LEU A 54 4.29 12.87 10.30
C LEU A 54 5.06 14.08 10.84
N ALA A 55 4.99 15.24 10.18
CA ALA A 55 5.63 16.48 10.64
C ALA A 55 5.01 17.03 11.95
N SER A 56 3.79 16.62 12.27
CA SER A 56 3.11 16.98 13.53
C SER A 56 3.50 16.08 14.71
N LEU A 57 4.35 15.06 14.48
CA LEU A 57 4.90 14.25 15.57
C LEU A 57 5.83 15.10 16.42
N VAL A 58 5.39 15.38 17.65
CA VAL A 58 6.25 15.91 18.70
C VAL A 58 6.92 14.72 19.41
N GLU A 59 8.13 14.92 19.90
CA GLU A 59 8.86 13.92 20.71
C GLU A 59 7.96 13.32 21.81
N GLY A 60 8.01 12.00 22.02
CA GLY A 60 7.09 11.29 22.93
C GLY A 60 5.71 10.95 22.36
N THR A 61 5.27 11.58 21.26
CA THR A 61 3.91 11.37 20.72
C THR A 61 3.76 9.98 20.12
N GLY A 62 2.78 9.23 20.64
CA GLY A 62 2.43 7.91 20.13
C GLY A 62 3.47 6.83 20.40
N GLU A 63 4.50 7.07 21.22
CA GLU A 63 5.49 6.05 21.59
C GLU A 63 4.85 4.87 22.35
N TRP A 64 3.84 5.18 23.17
CA TRP A 64 3.07 4.19 23.91
C TRP A 64 2.43 3.13 23.01
N ILE A 65 2.16 3.41 21.73
CA ILE A 65 1.48 2.45 20.84
C ILE A 65 2.30 1.16 20.69
N GLN A 66 3.63 1.28 20.63
CA GLN A 66 4.55 0.14 20.48
C GLN A 66 4.58 -0.76 21.73
N GLN A 67 4.13 -0.23 22.86
CA GLN A 67 4.04 -0.95 24.12
C GLN A 67 2.69 -1.66 24.31
N THR A 68 1.73 -1.44 23.42
CA THR A 68 0.40 -2.05 23.53
C THR A 68 0.37 -3.46 22.95
N ASP A 69 -0.32 -4.37 23.62
CA ASP A 69 -0.50 -5.74 23.14
C ASP A 69 -1.12 -5.81 21.73
N PRO A 70 -2.17 -5.03 21.37
CA PRO A 70 -2.75 -5.08 20.03
C PRO A 70 -1.75 -4.72 18.93
N TYR A 71 -0.90 -3.71 19.14
CA TYR A 71 0.11 -3.35 18.16
C TYR A 71 1.20 -4.42 18.04
N GLN A 72 1.71 -4.92 19.17
CA GLN A 72 2.74 -5.95 19.17
C GLN A 72 2.25 -7.25 18.53
N GLN A 73 0.98 -7.61 18.78
CA GLN A 73 0.36 -8.77 18.16
C GLN A 73 0.25 -8.58 16.65
N TRP A 74 -0.30 -7.45 16.20
CA TRP A 74 -0.45 -7.12 14.79
C TRP A 74 0.87 -7.06 14.01
N GLN A 75 1.93 -6.53 14.63
CA GLN A 75 3.24 -6.42 13.98
C GLN A 75 3.97 -7.78 13.91
N ARG A 76 3.83 -8.62 14.94
CA ARG A 76 4.64 -9.85 15.07
C ARG A 76 4.01 -11.06 14.40
N TYR A 77 2.70 -11.24 14.55
CA TYR A 77 2.02 -12.49 14.21
C TYR A 77 1.10 -12.32 13.00
N SER A 78 1.15 -13.28 12.07
CA SER A 78 0.28 -13.31 10.87
C SER A 78 -1.20 -13.52 11.21
N ASP A 79 -1.50 -14.15 12.35
CA ASP A 79 -2.87 -14.41 12.81
C ASP A 79 -3.64 -13.13 13.21
N TYR A 80 -2.93 -12.00 13.38
CA TYR A 80 -3.49 -10.72 13.80
C TYR A 80 -3.37 -9.67 12.70
N GLY A 81 -3.99 -9.90 11.55
CA GLY A 81 -3.82 -9.02 10.37
C GLY A 81 -4.55 -7.68 10.41
N MET A 82 -5.21 -7.30 11.51
CA MET A 82 -5.94 -6.02 11.62
C MET A 82 -5.70 -5.31 12.95
N LEU A 83 -5.30 -4.04 12.88
CA LEU A 83 -5.20 -3.12 14.02
C LEU A 83 -6.12 -1.92 13.78
N TRP A 84 -7.11 -1.73 14.66
CA TRP A 84 -8.08 -0.65 14.53
C TRP A 84 -7.89 0.41 15.61
N LEU A 85 -7.51 1.63 15.22
CA LEU A 85 -7.32 2.76 16.14
C LEU A 85 -8.64 3.51 16.36
N LYS A 86 -9.26 3.33 17.53
CA LYS A 86 -10.45 4.09 17.95
C LYS A 86 -10.05 5.21 18.90
N GLY A 87 -10.71 6.35 18.76
CA GLY A 87 -10.49 7.51 19.61
C GLY A 87 -11.41 8.66 19.22
N VAL A 88 -11.65 9.57 20.14
CA VAL A 88 -12.47 10.76 19.91
C VAL A 88 -11.86 11.67 18.83
N ALA A 89 -12.66 12.54 18.22
CA ALA A 89 -12.16 13.55 17.31
C ALA A 89 -11.06 14.39 18.00
N GLY A 90 -9.98 14.68 17.28
CA GLY A 90 -8.84 15.43 17.84
C GLY A 90 -7.87 14.63 18.72
N SER A 91 -8.08 13.34 18.98
CA SER A 91 -7.19 12.53 19.83
C SER A 91 -5.83 12.15 19.20
N GLY A 92 -5.49 12.70 18.03
CA GLY A 92 -4.21 12.44 17.35
C GLY A 92 -4.12 11.11 16.59
N LYS A 93 -5.25 10.46 16.24
CA LYS A 93 -5.27 9.16 15.52
C LYS A 93 -4.44 9.19 14.23
N SER A 94 -4.64 10.19 13.39
CA SER A 94 -3.91 10.34 12.11
C SER A 94 -2.40 10.50 12.32
N VAL A 95 -1.99 11.19 13.39
CA VAL A 95 -0.59 11.33 13.80
C VAL A 95 -0.02 9.97 14.24
N ILE A 96 -0.78 9.19 15.01
CA ILE A 96 -0.40 7.82 15.39
C ILE A 96 -0.33 6.90 14.16
N ALA A 97 -1.27 6.98 13.22
CA ALA A 97 -1.25 6.20 11.98
C ALA A 97 -0.02 6.53 11.12
N ALA A 98 0.35 7.81 11.01
CA ALA A 98 1.57 8.25 10.33
C ALA A 98 2.83 7.72 11.02
N ARG A 99 2.86 7.72 12.36
CA ARG A 99 3.95 7.11 13.14
C ARG A 99 4.07 5.61 12.86
N ILE A 100 2.95 4.87 12.90
CA ILE A 100 2.95 3.43 12.60
C ILE A 100 3.52 3.18 11.21
N ALA A 101 3.11 3.96 10.20
CA ALA A 101 3.63 3.83 8.85
C ALA A 101 5.13 4.09 8.74
N ALA A 102 5.65 5.08 9.47
CA ALA A 102 7.08 5.34 9.53
C ALA A 102 7.85 4.19 10.21
N LEU A 103 7.31 3.65 11.31
CA LEU A 103 7.90 2.52 12.04
C LEU A 103 7.95 1.25 11.19
N THR A 104 6.84 0.90 10.52
CA THR A 104 6.78 -0.29 9.66
C THR A 104 7.64 -0.16 8.41
N SER A 105 7.88 1.07 7.93
CA SER A 105 8.78 1.30 6.78
C SER A 105 10.23 0.91 7.06
N ALA A 106 10.64 0.86 8.34
CA ALA A 106 11.98 0.41 8.73
C ALA A 106 12.20 -1.10 8.51
N GLU A 107 11.14 -1.90 8.37
CA GLU A 107 11.21 -3.35 8.16
C GLU A 107 11.56 -3.73 6.70
N LYS A 108 11.77 -2.76 5.80
CA LYS A 108 12.04 -2.99 4.36
C LYS A 108 11.00 -3.87 3.64
N VAL A 109 9.77 -3.89 4.14
CA VAL A 109 8.61 -4.53 3.50
C VAL A 109 7.69 -3.45 2.90
N PRO A 110 6.81 -3.80 1.94
CA PRO A 110 5.89 -2.81 1.37
C PRO A 110 4.97 -2.22 2.44
N VAL A 111 4.87 -0.89 2.49
CA VAL A 111 3.96 -0.14 3.35
C VAL A 111 3.05 0.72 2.48
N LEU A 112 1.83 0.24 2.25
CA LEU A 112 0.81 0.93 1.47
C LEU A 112 0.08 1.91 2.39
N ARG A 113 0.04 3.19 2.00
CA ARG A 113 -0.51 4.27 2.81
C ARG A 113 -1.64 4.96 2.07
N PHE A 114 -2.75 5.17 2.75
CA PHE A 114 -3.83 6.03 2.29
C PHE A 114 -4.23 6.96 3.44
N PHE A 115 -4.09 8.26 3.24
CA PHE A 115 -4.52 9.26 4.21
C PHE A 115 -5.56 10.15 3.56
N PHE A 116 -6.78 10.08 4.07
CA PHE A 116 -7.93 10.77 3.50
C PHE A 116 -7.73 12.29 3.44
N ARG A 117 -8.17 12.91 2.34
CA ARG A 117 -8.09 14.35 2.11
C ARG A 117 -9.47 14.97 2.00
N GLN A 118 -9.92 15.66 3.05
CA GLN A 118 -11.24 16.30 3.08
C GLN A 118 -11.49 17.33 1.96
N ILE A 119 -10.43 18.03 1.51
CA ILE A 119 -10.54 19.20 0.61
C ILE A 119 -10.74 18.78 -0.86
N ILE A 120 -10.49 17.51 -1.22
CA ILE A 120 -10.56 17.04 -2.61
C ILE A 120 -11.77 16.10 -2.75
N SER A 121 -12.90 16.64 -3.20
CA SER A 121 -14.16 15.89 -3.38
C SER A 121 -14.03 14.65 -4.26
N THR A 122 -13.14 14.67 -5.25
CA THR A 122 -12.88 13.53 -6.15
C THR A 122 -12.10 12.38 -5.51
N ASN A 123 -11.57 12.55 -4.29
CA ASN A 123 -10.73 11.56 -3.60
C ASN A 123 -11.48 10.80 -2.50
N ARG A 124 -12.81 10.92 -2.44
CA ARG A 124 -13.62 10.32 -1.38
C ARG A 124 -14.07 8.89 -1.66
N THR A 125 -13.71 8.31 -2.80
CA THR A 125 -14.21 6.98 -3.21
C THR A 125 -13.26 5.85 -2.79
N PRO A 126 -13.79 4.65 -2.48
CA PRO A 126 -12.97 3.45 -2.29
C PRO A 126 -12.02 3.13 -3.44
N LEU A 127 -12.39 3.53 -4.68
CA LEU A 127 -11.53 3.39 -5.85
C LEU A 127 -10.24 4.23 -5.73
N THR A 128 -10.30 5.40 -5.11
CA THR A 128 -9.13 6.25 -4.89
C THR A 128 -8.11 5.55 -4.01
N LEU A 129 -8.54 4.89 -2.92
CA LEU A 129 -7.67 4.09 -2.07
C LEU A 129 -7.02 2.94 -2.85
N LEU A 130 -7.79 2.24 -3.69
CA LEU A 130 -7.24 1.17 -4.52
C LEU A 130 -6.19 1.66 -5.50
N ARG A 131 -6.41 2.81 -6.15
CA ARG A 131 -5.44 3.41 -7.08
C ARG A 131 -4.12 3.75 -6.37
N ASP A 132 -4.20 4.34 -5.17
CA ASP A 132 -3.03 4.67 -4.36
C ASP A 132 -2.26 3.43 -3.92
N TRP A 133 -2.96 2.40 -3.43
CA TRP A 133 -2.33 1.16 -3.00
C TRP A 133 -1.73 0.38 -4.15
N LEU A 134 -2.41 0.28 -5.30
CA LEU A 134 -1.86 -0.36 -6.49
C LEU A 134 -0.63 0.40 -7.00
N SER A 135 -0.66 1.73 -7.02
CA SER A 135 0.50 2.55 -7.39
C SER A 135 1.70 2.31 -6.48
N GLN A 136 1.48 2.25 -5.16
CA GLN A 136 2.54 1.96 -4.18
C GLN A 136 3.07 0.51 -4.28
N LEU A 137 2.21 -0.43 -4.69
CA LEU A 137 2.58 -1.84 -4.79
C LEU A 137 3.32 -2.18 -6.09
N LEU A 138 3.27 -1.31 -7.11
CA LEU A 138 3.95 -1.52 -8.39
C LEU A 138 5.44 -1.80 -8.21
N ASP A 139 6.12 -1.06 -7.32
CA ASP A 139 7.57 -1.19 -7.13
C ASP A 139 7.98 -2.55 -6.57
N PHE A 140 7.04 -3.30 -6.01
CA PHE A 140 7.32 -4.55 -5.35
C PHE A 140 6.80 -5.75 -6.14
N SER A 141 6.13 -5.54 -7.28
CA SER A 141 5.28 -6.56 -7.90
C SER A 141 5.38 -6.63 -9.42
N PRO A 142 6.38 -7.34 -9.97
CA PRO A 142 6.50 -7.56 -11.43
C PRO A 142 5.23 -8.17 -12.05
N TRP A 143 4.55 -9.06 -11.33
CA TRP A 143 3.25 -9.58 -11.75
C TRP A 143 2.20 -8.47 -11.92
N LEU A 144 2.06 -7.58 -10.94
CA LEU A 144 1.10 -6.48 -11.01
C LEU A 144 1.46 -5.51 -12.13
N GLN A 145 2.75 -5.21 -12.29
CA GLN A 145 3.25 -4.37 -13.38
C GLN A 145 2.82 -4.95 -14.73
N LEU A 146 3.00 -6.26 -14.94
CA LEU A 146 2.58 -6.95 -16.16
C LEU A 146 1.06 -6.89 -16.37
N GLN A 147 0.26 -7.15 -15.34
CA GLN A 147 -1.20 -7.11 -15.45
C GLN A 147 -1.70 -5.72 -15.83
N LEU A 148 -1.23 -4.68 -15.14
CA LEU A 148 -1.67 -3.31 -15.37
C LEU A 148 -1.17 -2.78 -16.72
N LYS A 149 0.04 -3.12 -17.14
CA LYS A 149 0.53 -2.83 -18.49
C LYS A 149 -0.36 -3.44 -19.56
N GLY A 150 -0.76 -4.70 -19.40
CA GLY A 150 -1.67 -5.36 -20.33
C GLY A 150 -3.05 -4.68 -20.43
N LEU A 151 -3.56 -4.11 -19.33
CA LEU A 151 -4.80 -3.31 -19.35
C LEU A 151 -4.61 -1.97 -20.09
N LEU A 152 -3.46 -1.33 -19.89
CA LEU A 152 -3.08 -0.10 -20.57
C LEU A 152 -2.93 -0.30 -22.08
N GLU A 153 -2.26 -1.36 -22.52
CA GLU A 153 -2.06 -1.70 -23.94
C GLU A 153 -3.38 -1.99 -24.66
N LYS A 154 -4.33 -2.60 -23.95
CA LYS A 154 -5.71 -2.80 -24.43
C LYS A 154 -6.53 -1.50 -24.45
N ARG A 155 -5.94 -0.36 -24.09
CA ARG A 155 -6.57 0.97 -24.02
C ARG A 155 -7.82 0.98 -23.14
N ARG A 156 -7.84 0.17 -22.09
CA ARG A 156 -8.96 0.14 -21.16
C ARG A 156 -8.99 1.43 -20.35
N ALA A 157 -10.10 2.15 -20.37
CA ALA A 157 -10.29 3.33 -19.52
C ALA A 157 -10.39 2.91 -18.04
N LEU A 158 -9.65 3.58 -17.16
CA LEU A 158 -9.67 3.28 -15.72
C LEU A 158 -11.08 3.47 -15.14
N GLU A 159 -11.82 4.45 -15.65
CA GLU A 159 -13.19 4.79 -15.26
C GLU A 159 -14.20 3.69 -15.63
N SER A 160 -13.85 2.81 -16.58
CA SER A 160 -14.67 1.65 -16.96
C SER A 160 -14.37 0.39 -16.15
N MET A 161 -13.37 0.44 -15.25
CA MET A 161 -13.04 -0.71 -14.41
C MET A 161 -13.92 -0.75 -13.17
N ALA A 162 -14.50 -1.92 -12.92
CA ALA A 162 -15.26 -2.14 -11.70
C ALA A 162 -14.34 -2.18 -10.47
N PHE A 163 -14.90 -1.79 -9.32
CA PHE A 163 -14.20 -1.86 -8.03
C PHE A 163 -13.67 -3.26 -7.74
N ASP A 164 -14.49 -4.30 -7.96
CA ASP A 164 -14.11 -5.69 -7.68
C ASP A 164 -12.94 -6.18 -8.55
N GLU A 165 -12.77 -5.64 -9.76
CA GLU A 165 -11.64 -5.98 -10.61
C GLU A 165 -10.33 -5.40 -10.06
N LEU A 166 -10.32 -4.11 -9.68
CA LEU A 166 -9.17 -3.48 -9.04
C LEU A 166 -8.86 -4.12 -7.69
N TRP A 167 -9.90 -4.47 -6.93
CA TRP A 167 -9.77 -5.18 -5.66
C TRP A 167 -9.12 -6.55 -5.87
N GLY A 168 -9.55 -7.31 -6.88
CA GLY A 168 -8.96 -8.61 -7.21
C GLY A 168 -7.48 -8.53 -7.59
N LEU A 169 -7.09 -7.49 -8.34
CA LEU A 169 -5.69 -7.22 -8.66
C LEU A 169 -4.87 -6.90 -7.41
N LEU A 170 -5.42 -6.07 -6.51
CA LEU A 170 -4.77 -5.74 -5.24
C LEU A 170 -4.56 -7.00 -4.40
N VAL A 171 -5.62 -7.78 -4.15
CA VAL A 171 -5.55 -9.01 -3.34
C VAL A 171 -4.54 -9.99 -3.94
N SER A 172 -4.60 -10.23 -5.25
CA SER A 172 -3.68 -11.15 -5.93
C SER A 172 -2.23 -10.69 -5.82
N ALA A 173 -1.99 -9.38 -5.93
CA ALA A 173 -0.66 -8.84 -5.72
C ALA A 173 -0.23 -9.04 -4.26
N LEU A 174 -1.08 -8.75 -3.27
CA LEU A 174 -0.78 -8.92 -1.84
C LEU A 174 -0.47 -10.38 -1.48
N SER A 175 -1.23 -11.35 -1.98
CA SER A 175 -1.07 -12.78 -1.68
C SER A 175 0.29 -13.38 -2.06
N GLY A 176 1.02 -12.74 -2.98
CA GLY A 176 2.36 -13.19 -3.39
C GLY A 176 3.48 -12.80 -2.42
N ARG A 177 3.18 -12.21 -1.26
CA ARG A 177 4.17 -11.60 -0.37
C ARG A 177 4.06 -12.12 1.06
N GLN A 178 5.20 -12.28 1.72
CA GLN A 178 5.28 -12.73 3.10
C GLN A 178 4.66 -11.71 4.08
N ARG A 179 4.81 -10.41 3.80
CA ARG A 179 4.31 -9.34 4.66
C ARG A 179 4.11 -8.05 3.87
N VAL A 180 2.97 -7.40 4.08
CA VAL A 180 2.66 -6.06 3.58
C VAL A 180 1.86 -5.33 4.65
N TYR A 181 2.24 -4.09 4.95
CA TYR A 181 1.45 -3.24 5.84
C TYR A 181 0.53 -2.34 5.01
N CYS A 182 -0.77 -2.43 5.26
CA CYS A 182 -1.77 -1.54 4.66
C CYS A 182 -2.29 -0.58 5.74
N ILE A 183 -2.01 0.71 5.60
CA ILE A 183 -2.35 1.73 6.58
C ILE A 183 -3.30 2.71 5.90
N ALA A 184 -4.51 2.80 6.44
CA ALA A 184 -5.54 3.71 5.97
C ALA A 184 -6.04 4.58 7.13
N ASP A 185 -5.98 5.90 6.95
CA ASP A 185 -6.46 6.88 7.93
C ASP A 185 -7.76 7.54 7.47
N ALA A 186 -8.66 7.74 8.43
CA ALA A 186 -9.97 8.37 8.24
C ALA A 186 -10.79 7.75 7.09
N ILE A 187 -10.79 6.42 7.01
CA ILE A 187 -11.58 5.70 5.99
C ILE A 187 -13.08 5.90 6.19
N ASP A 188 -13.52 6.17 7.41
CA ASP A 188 -14.90 6.50 7.77
C ASP A 188 -15.40 7.82 7.17
N GLU A 189 -14.50 8.69 6.70
CA GLU A 189 -14.82 9.97 6.04
C GLU A 189 -14.98 9.83 4.51
N MET A 190 -14.72 8.64 3.97
CA MET A 190 -14.96 8.34 2.56
C MET A 190 -16.48 8.33 2.28
N ASP A 191 -16.87 8.51 1.02
CA ASP A 191 -18.27 8.40 0.58
C ASP A 191 -18.68 6.91 0.64
N LEU A 192 -18.83 6.42 1.87
CA LEU A 192 -19.11 5.03 2.22
C LEU A 192 -20.60 4.85 2.41
N GLU A 193 -21.32 4.77 1.29
CA GLU A 193 -22.62 4.11 1.28
C GLU A 193 -22.48 2.58 1.24
N ASN A 194 -21.27 2.03 1.41
CA ASN A 194 -21.00 0.63 1.11
C ASN A 194 -20.31 -0.09 2.27
N GLU A 195 -21.10 -0.59 3.23
CA GLU A 195 -20.67 -1.54 4.26
C GLU A 195 -19.82 -2.68 3.67
N LYS A 196 -20.07 -3.06 2.40
CA LYS A 196 -19.30 -4.08 1.68
C LYS A 196 -17.82 -3.73 1.54
N PHE A 197 -17.46 -2.46 1.42
CA PHE A 197 -16.06 -2.05 1.35
C PHE A 197 -15.35 -2.29 2.69
N MET A 198 -16.00 -1.92 3.79
CA MET A 198 -15.50 -2.19 5.13
C MET A 198 -15.38 -3.70 5.38
N CYS A 199 -16.38 -4.50 4.98
CA CYS A 199 -16.29 -5.96 5.05
C CYS A 199 -15.10 -6.50 4.27
N LYS A 200 -14.86 -6.03 3.04
CA LYS A 200 -13.70 -6.44 2.24
C LYS A 200 -12.36 -6.11 2.91
N LEU A 201 -12.23 -4.94 3.54
CA LEU A 201 -11.03 -4.60 4.31
C LEU A 201 -10.84 -5.52 5.52
N ILE A 202 -11.92 -5.83 6.23
CA ILE A 202 -11.91 -6.77 7.36
C ILE A 202 -11.47 -8.15 6.89
N ASP A 203 -12.08 -8.64 5.80
CA ASP A 203 -11.76 -9.94 5.21
C ASP A 203 -10.30 -9.98 4.75
N LEU A 204 -9.76 -8.90 4.17
CA LEU A 204 -8.35 -8.80 3.78
C LEU A 204 -7.41 -8.97 4.99
N GLY A 205 -7.74 -8.33 6.12
CA GLY A 205 -6.99 -8.47 7.37
C GLY A 205 -7.11 -9.84 8.02
N GLN A 206 -8.18 -10.60 7.74
CA GLN A 206 -8.40 -11.94 8.29
C GLN A 206 -7.86 -13.06 7.39
N CYS A 207 -7.77 -12.82 6.08
CA CYS A 207 -7.30 -13.77 5.06
C CYS A 207 -5.77 -13.82 4.93
N SER A 208 -5.01 -13.07 5.73
CA SER A 208 -3.53 -13.09 5.74
C SER A 208 -2.93 -14.34 6.42
N LYS A 209 -3.63 -15.47 6.37
CA LYS A 209 -3.20 -16.76 6.92
C LYS A 209 -2.39 -17.56 5.92
#